data_AF-K5VUS2-F1
#
_entry.id   AF-K5VUS2-F1
#
_cell.length_a   1.000
_cell.length_b   1.000
_cell.length_c   1.000
_cell.angle_alpha   90.00
_cell.angle_beta   90.00
_cell.angle_gamma   90.00
#
_symmetry.space_group_name_H-M   'P 1'
#
loop_
_entity.id
_entity.type
_entity.pdbx_description
1 polymer ?
#
loop_
_entity_poly.entity_id
_entity_poly.type
_entity_poly.pdbx_seq_one_letter_code
_entity_poly.pdbx_strand_id
1 'polypeptide(L)'
;MAGLENNGVYRFRNAQAQDVVMDLSGGDNKSVIGYGWHDGDNQKWRVELVPDDNRCVFIRNYSTGGYLSITENASDGRHVFCTGDPTQWFVEPDNENASCYKFRIPNTNQVLDLSNNGDPTPG
;
A
#
# COMPACT_ATOMS: atom_id res chain seq x y z
N MET A 1 -10.78 8.05 11.47
CA MET A 1 -10.10 7.15 10.52
C MET A 1 -10.20 7.77 9.15
N ALA A 2 -9.22 7.56 8.25
CA ALA A 2 -9.44 7.74 6.82
C ALA A 2 -10.79 7.09 6.45
N GLY A 3 -11.55 7.62 5.50
CA GLY A 3 -12.87 7.08 5.11
C GLY A 3 -12.84 5.68 4.47
N LEU A 4 -11.93 4.81 4.89
CA LEU A 4 -11.77 3.43 4.48
C LEU A 4 -12.82 2.56 5.17
N GLU A 5 -13.62 1.91 4.34
CA GLU A 5 -14.61 0.91 4.74
C GLU A 5 -13.99 -0.48 4.81
N ASN A 6 -14.46 -1.29 5.78
CA ASN A 6 -14.07 -2.70 5.87
C ASN A 6 -14.49 -3.46 4.61
N ASN A 7 -13.57 -4.22 4.03
CA ASN A 7 -13.68 -4.90 2.74
C ASN A 7 -13.88 -3.97 1.53
N GLY A 8 -13.73 -2.66 1.70
CA GLY A 8 -13.72 -1.72 0.58
C GLY A 8 -12.56 -2.01 -0.37
N VAL A 9 -12.79 -1.84 -1.67
CA VAL A 9 -11.77 -2.05 -2.71
C VAL A 9 -11.34 -0.70 -3.27
N TYR A 10 -10.04 -0.45 -3.23
CA TYR A 10 -9.44 0.83 -3.58
C TYR A 10 -8.32 0.65 -4.60
N ARG A 11 -8.02 1.73 -5.32
CA ARG A 11 -6.71 1.93 -5.95
C ARG A 11 -5.95 2.94 -5.11
N PHE A 12 -4.67 2.68 -4.84
CA PHE A 12 -3.81 3.63 -4.14
C PHE A 12 -2.96 4.38 -5.16
N ARG A 13 -3.29 5.65 -5.38
CA ARG A 13 -2.56 6.53 -6.29
C ARG A 13 -1.36 7.15 -5.58
N ASN A 14 -0.21 7.17 -6.24
CA ASN A 14 0.96 7.91 -5.77
C ASN A 14 0.59 9.41 -5.63
N ALA A 15 0.89 10.02 -4.48
CA ALA A 15 0.61 11.43 -4.25
C ALA A 15 1.35 12.37 -5.24
N GLN A 16 2.51 11.93 -5.75
CA GLN A 16 3.36 12.72 -6.66
C GLN A 16 3.08 12.45 -8.15
N ALA A 17 2.22 11.49 -8.48
CA ALA A 17 1.94 11.11 -9.86
C ALA A 17 0.45 10.89 -10.10
N GLN A 18 -0.10 11.55 -11.13
CA GLN A 18 -1.55 11.53 -11.39
C GLN A 18 -2.05 10.15 -11.86
N ASP A 19 -1.22 9.40 -12.57
CA ASP A 19 -1.62 8.16 -13.25
C ASP A 19 -0.88 6.91 -12.77
N VAL A 20 -0.01 7.02 -11.75
CA VAL A 20 0.71 5.88 -11.16
C VAL A 20 0.00 5.40 -9.91
N VAL A 21 -0.22 4.09 -9.85
CA VAL A 21 -0.86 3.41 -8.73
C VAL A 21 0.04 2.31 -8.17
N MET A 22 -0.25 1.89 -6.95
CA MET A 22 0.30 0.67 -6.37
C MET A 22 -0.18 -0.56 -7.16
N ASP A 23 0.77 -1.28 -7.73
CA ASP A 23 0.56 -2.42 -8.63
C ASP A 23 1.30 -3.65 -8.09
N LEU A 24 0.63 -4.79 -8.05
CA LEU A 24 1.29 -6.08 -7.90
C LEU A 24 1.86 -6.51 -9.26
N SER A 25 3.18 -6.54 -9.36
CA SER A 25 3.89 -6.88 -10.59
C SER A 25 3.43 -8.22 -11.15
N GLY A 26 2.86 -8.20 -12.36
CA GLY A 26 2.51 -9.42 -13.09
C GLY A 26 3.72 -10.23 -13.57
N GLY A 27 4.93 -9.68 -13.48
CA GLY A 27 6.17 -10.36 -13.86
C GLY A 27 6.59 -11.45 -12.87
N ASP A 28 6.36 -11.23 -11.57
CA ASP A 28 6.77 -12.16 -10.51
C ASP A 28 5.65 -12.50 -9.50
N ASN A 29 4.50 -11.83 -9.59
CA ASN A 29 3.36 -11.94 -8.66
C ASN A 29 3.75 -11.77 -7.18
N LYS A 30 4.83 -11.00 -6.93
CA LYS A 30 5.38 -10.81 -5.59
C LYS A 30 5.77 -9.37 -5.33
N SER A 31 6.43 -8.71 -6.27
CA SER A 31 6.91 -7.34 -6.11
C SER A 31 5.75 -6.35 -6.19
N VAL A 32 5.74 -5.35 -5.31
CA VAL A 32 4.79 -4.23 -5.35
C VAL A 32 5.51 -3.00 -5.87
N ILE A 33 5.01 -2.46 -6.97
CA ILE A 33 5.64 -1.40 -7.76
C ILE A 33 4.68 -0.25 -8.04
N GLY A 34 5.22 0.85 -8.54
CA GLY A 34 4.42 1.90 -9.18
C GLY A 34 4.19 1.54 -10.64
N TYR A 35 2.93 1.51 -11.09
CA TYR A 35 2.62 1.30 -12.50
C TYR A 35 1.43 2.16 -12.96
N GLY A 36 1.35 2.38 -14.28
CA GLY A 36 0.26 3.16 -14.87
C GLY A 36 -1.09 2.48 -14.66
N TRP A 37 -2.09 3.23 -14.18
CA TRP A 37 -3.44 2.69 -13.99
C TRP A 37 -4.05 2.21 -15.31
N HIS A 38 -4.45 0.94 -15.34
CA HIS A 38 -5.13 0.31 -16.46
C HIS A 38 -6.29 -0.58 -16.00
N ASP A 39 -6.81 -0.36 -14.79
CA ASP A 39 -7.94 -1.08 -14.19
C ASP A 39 -7.72 -2.60 -14.03
N GLY A 40 -6.46 -3.02 -13.96
CA GLY A 40 -6.09 -4.40 -13.68
C GLY A 40 -6.42 -4.80 -12.25
N ASP A 41 -6.80 -6.07 -12.04
CA ASP A 41 -7.11 -6.59 -10.71
C ASP A 41 -5.88 -6.60 -9.78
N ASN A 42 -4.68 -6.65 -10.35
CA ASN A 42 -3.42 -6.49 -9.63
C ASN A 42 -3.18 -5.05 -9.12
N GLN A 43 -3.98 -4.08 -9.55
CA GLN A 43 -3.95 -2.66 -9.12
C GLN A 43 -5.06 -2.32 -8.13
N LYS A 44 -5.89 -3.30 -7.76
CA LYS A 44 -7.01 -3.16 -6.84
C LYS A 44 -6.65 -3.83 -5.52
N TRP A 45 -6.96 -3.14 -4.43
CA TRP A 45 -6.58 -3.56 -3.09
C TRP A 45 -7.77 -3.49 -2.15
N ARG A 46 -8.08 -4.61 -1.51
CA ARG A 46 -9.09 -4.69 -0.46
C ARG A 46 -8.48 -4.25 0.86
N VAL A 47 -9.14 -3.33 1.54
CA VAL A 47 -8.82 -2.94 2.91
C VAL A 47 -9.62 -3.78 3.88
N GLU A 48 -8.95 -4.47 4.79
CA GLU A 48 -9.57 -5.27 5.85
C GLU A 48 -9.22 -4.59 7.19
N LEU A 49 -10.23 -4.20 7.97
CA LEU A 49 -9.98 -3.58 9.28
C LEU A 49 -9.43 -4.63 10.25
N VAL A 50 -8.47 -4.24 11.08
CA VAL A 50 -7.96 -5.12 12.14
C VAL A 50 -9.01 -5.22 13.25
N PRO A 51 -9.45 -6.43 13.65
CA PRO A 51 -10.34 -6.60 14.79
C PRO A 51 -9.74 -5.95 16.05
N ASP A 52 -10.56 -5.19 16.77
CA ASP A 52 -10.17 -4.50 18.01
C ASP A 52 -9.05 -3.44 17.88
N ASP A 53 -8.56 -3.13 16.67
CA ASP A 53 -7.67 -1.99 16.39
C ASP A 53 -8.24 -1.12 15.28
N ASN A 54 -8.89 -0.03 15.68
CA ASN A 54 -9.52 0.93 14.78
C ASN A 54 -8.53 1.89 14.11
N ARG A 55 -7.22 1.62 14.15
CA ARG A 55 -6.20 2.47 13.56
C ARG A 55 -5.35 1.75 12.51
N CYS A 56 -5.38 0.42 12.52
CA CYS A 56 -4.61 -0.41 11.61
C CYS A 56 -5.52 -1.13 10.62
N VAL A 57 -4.97 -1.39 9.44
CA VAL A 57 -5.61 -2.17 8.39
C VAL A 57 -4.66 -3.24 7.86
N PHE A 58 -5.23 -4.29 7.29
CA PHE A 58 -4.57 -5.15 6.32
C PHE A 58 -4.95 -4.71 4.91
N ILE A 59 -4.00 -4.83 3.98
CA ILE A 59 -4.18 -4.44 2.58
C ILE A 59 -3.93 -5.67 1.74
N ARG A 60 -4.96 -6.13 1.04
CA ARG A 60 -4.96 -7.40 0.32
C ARG A 60 -5.15 -7.18 -1.17
N ASN A 61 -4.26 -7.72 -1.99
CA ASN A 61 -4.37 -7.62 -3.43
C ASN A 61 -5.62 -8.37 -3.93
N TYR A 62 -6.37 -7.74 -4.84
CA TYR A 62 -7.63 -8.28 -5.32
C TYR A 62 -7.43 -9.50 -6.24
N SER A 63 -6.38 -9.53 -7.06
CA SER A 63 -6.16 -10.63 -8.02
C SER A 63 -5.64 -11.91 -7.38
N THR A 64 -4.72 -11.80 -6.42
CA THR A 64 -4.07 -12.98 -5.81
C THR A 64 -4.56 -13.30 -4.40
N GLY A 65 -5.15 -12.33 -3.71
CA GLY A 65 -5.47 -12.46 -2.30
C GLY A 65 -4.25 -12.46 -1.37
N GLY A 66 -3.05 -12.12 -1.85
CA GLY A 66 -1.89 -11.87 -0.98
C GLY A 66 -1.97 -10.50 -0.31
N TYR A 67 -1.22 -10.30 0.76
CA TYR A 67 -1.18 -9.09 1.57
C TYR A 67 0.04 -8.23 1.25
N LEU A 68 -0.15 -6.92 1.28
CA LEU A 68 0.93 -5.93 1.28
C LEU A 68 1.72 -6.06 2.58
N SER A 69 2.95 -6.54 2.47
CA SER A 69 3.71 -7.02 3.64
C SER A 69 5.20 -6.74 3.56
N ILE A 70 5.79 -6.51 4.73
CA ILE A 70 7.24 -6.52 4.91
C ILE A 70 7.67 -7.91 5.38
N THR A 71 8.77 -8.43 4.83
CA THR A 71 9.31 -9.74 5.21
C THR A 71 10.51 -9.64 6.16
N GLU A 72 10.96 -8.41 6.43
CA GLU A 72 12.08 -8.08 7.31
C GLU A 72 11.68 -6.91 8.22
N ASN A 73 12.56 -6.55 9.16
CA ASN A 73 12.35 -5.38 10.00
C ASN A 73 12.23 -4.11 9.14
N ALA A 74 11.28 -3.24 9.50
CA ALA A 74 11.09 -1.97 8.82
C ALA A 74 12.34 -1.08 8.96
N SER A 75 12.92 -0.72 7.83
CA SER A 75 14.03 0.23 7.71
C SER A 75 14.00 0.87 6.33
N ASP A 76 14.71 1.98 6.16
CA ASP A 76 14.87 2.64 4.87
C ASP A 76 15.39 1.65 3.81
N GLY A 77 14.89 1.78 2.58
CA GLY A 77 15.29 0.95 1.44
C GLY A 77 14.76 -0.49 1.47
N ARG A 78 13.88 -0.86 2.42
CA ARG A 78 13.24 -2.17 2.42
C ARG A 78 12.02 -2.20 1.52
N HIS A 79 11.94 -3.27 0.74
CA HIS A 79 10.83 -3.50 -0.17
C HIS A 79 9.62 -4.06 0.56
N VAL A 80 8.46 -3.74 -0.01
CA VAL A 80 7.19 -4.34 0.36
C VAL A 80 6.81 -5.35 -0.72
N PHE A 81 6.29 -6.49 -0.28
CA PHE A 81 5.92 -7.60 -1.15
C PHE A 81 4.45 -7.95 -0.98
N CYS A 82 3.91 -8.68 -1.94
CA CYS A 82 2.65 -9.39 -1.80
C CYS A 82 2.94 -10.80 -1.26
N THR A 83 2.52 -11.10 -0.04
CA THR A 83 2.80 -12.39 0.63
C THR A 83 1.54 -13.01 1.24
N GLY A 84 1.62 -14.24 1.75
CA GLY A 84 0.52 -14.86 2.48
C GLY A 84 0.31 -14.32 3.90
N ASP A 85 1.33 -13.67 4.47
CA ASP A 85 1.34 -13.22 5.85
C ASP A 85 1.01 -11.73 5.93
N PRO A 86 -0.06 -11.32 6.65
CA PRO A 86 -0.49 -9.93 6.68
C PRO A 86 0.41 -9.05 7.55
N THR A 87 0.70 -7.84 7.07
CA THR A 87 1.30 -6.75 7.86
C THR A 87 0.25 -5.71 8.23
N GLN A 88 0.24 -5.26 9.49
CA GLN A 88 -0.61 -4.14 9.92
C GLN A 88 -0.05 -2.81 9.43
N TRP A 89 -0.91 -1.99 8.83
CA TRP A 89 -0.58 -0.64 8.37
C TRP A 89 -1.40 0.39 9.13
N PHE A 90 -0.72 1.32 9.79
CA PHE A 90 -1.34 2.49 10.39
C PHE A 90 -1.61 3.52 9.29
N VAL A 91 -2.87 3.92 9.10
CA VAL A 91 -3.26 4.87 8.06
C VAL A 91 -3.52 6.24 8.68
N GLU A 92 -2.68 7.21 8.34
CA GLU A 92 -2.80 8.58 8.86
C GLU A 92 -2.85 9.62 7.75
N PRO A 93 -3.62 10.71 7.92
CA PRO A 93 -3.55 11.85 7.00
C PRO A 93 -2.13 12.39 6.92
N ASP A 94 -1.73 12.84 5.73
CA ASP A 94 -0.48 13.58 5.58
C ASP A 94 -0.65 15.00 6.13
N ASN A 95 0.27 15.42 7.02
CA ASN A 95 0.22 16.74 7.67
C ASN A 95 0.58 17.91 6.74
N GLU A 96 1.29 17.64 5.64
CA GLU A 96 1.64 18.63 4.61
C GLU A 96 0.56 18.70 3.53
N ASN A 97 -0.10 17.58 3.22
CA ASN A 97 -1.21 17.52 2.28
C ASN A 97 -2.37 16.66 2.82
N ALA A 98 -3.36 17.30 3.43
CA ALA A 98 -4.53 16.63 4.01
C ALA A 98 -5.41 15.83 3.02
N SER A 99 -5.16 15.93 1.71
CA SER A 99 -5.79 15.08 0.69
C SER A 99 -5.08 13.73 0.48
N CYS A 100 -3.91 13.55 1.09
CA CYS A 100 -3.09 12.36 1.02
C CYS A 100 -3.06 11.62 2.36
N TYR A 101 -2.69 10.35 2.30
CA TYR A 101 -2.54 9.49 3.46
C TYR A 101 -1.18 8.79 3.41
N LYS A 102 -0.61 8.53 4.58
CA LYS A 102 0.58 7.70 4.76
C LYS A 102 0.17 6.34 5.32
N PHE A 103 0.76 5.28 4.79
CA PHE A 103 0.72 3.96 5.37
C PHE A 103 2.02 3.76 6.16
N ARG A 104 1.92 3.70 7.49
CA ARG A 104 3.08 3.59 8.39
C ARG A 104 3.10 2.23 9.07
N ILE A 105 4.29 1.67 9.26
CA ILE A 105 4.45 0.47 10.09
C ILE A 105 4.27 0.86 11.58
N PRO A 106 3.38 0.20 12.33
CA PRO A 106 3.15 0.49 13.75
C PRO A 106 4.46 0.52 14.55
N ASN A 107 4.55 1.44 15.52
CA ASN A 107 5.72 1.64 16.39
C ASN A 107 7.04 1.97 15.68
N THR A 108 6.99 2.43 14.43
CA THR A 108 8.16 2.94 13.69
C THR A 108 7.84 4.28 13.01
N ASN A 109 8.85 4.98 12.51
CA ASN A 109 8.68 6.13 11.63
C ASN A 109 8.66 5.75 10.15
N GLN A 110 8.63 4.46 9.82
CA GLN A 110 8.76 3.95 8.47
C GLN A 110 7.42 3.99 7.74
N VAL A 111 7.39 4.70 6.62
CA VAL A 111 6.21 4.87 5.76
C VAL A 111 6.42 4.15 4.43
N LEU A 112 5.32 3.65 3.87
CA LEU A 112 5.31 3.15 2.51
C LEU A 112 5.55 4.29 1.54
N ASP A 113 6.47 4.08 0.61
CA ASP A 113 6.76 4.99 -0.49
C ASP A 113 7.03 4.19 -1.77
N LEU A 114 6.86 4.84 -2.92
CA LEU A 114 7.42 4.32 -4.17
C LEU A 114 8.91 4.70 -4.25
N SER A 115 9.65 3.98 -5.09
CA SER A 115 11.08 4.18 -5.27
C SER A 115 11.41 5.66 -5.59
N ASN A 116 12.63 6.10 -5.23
CA ASN A 116 13.14 7.45 -5.49
C ASN A 116 12.26 8.61 -4.94
N ASN A 117 11.71 8.45 -3.74
CA ASN A 117 10.81 9.41 -3.08
C ASN A 117 9.50 9.63 -3.85
N GLY A 118 8.86 8.56 -4.30
CA GLY A 118 7.60 8.69 -5.04
C GLY A 118 7.77 9.05 -6.52
N ASP A 119 8.88 8.68 -7.15
CA ASP A 119 9.16 8.97 -8.56
C ASP A 119 7.97 8.53 -9.45
N PRO A 120 7.49 9.41 -10.35
CA PRO A 120 6.39 9.09 -11.25
C PRO A 120 6.76 8.06 -12.33
N THR A 121 8.04 7.70 -12.46
CA THR A 121 8.51 6.70 -13.41
C THR A 121 8.11 5.30 -12.92
N PRO A 122 7.41 4.48 -13.74
CA PRO A 122 7.14 3.10 -13.38
C PRO A 122 8.43 2.32 -13.12
N GLY A 123 8.50 1.60 -11.98
CA GLY A 123 9.72 0.92 -11.54
C GLY A 123 9.70 0.49 -10.09
#